data_AF-A0ABD2AN10-F1
#
_entry.id   AF-A0ABD2AN10-F1
#
_cell.length_a   1.000
_cell.length_b   1.000
_cell.length_c   1.000
_cell.angle_alpha   90.00
_cell.angle_beta   90.00
_cell.angle_gamma   90.00
#
_symmetry.space_group_name_H-M   'P 1'
#
loop_
_entity.id
_entity.type
_entity.pdbx_description
1 polymer ?
#
loop_
_entity_poly.entity_id
_entity_poly.type
_entity_poly.pdbx_seq_one_letter_code
_entity_poly.pdbx_strand_id
1 'polypeptide(L)'
;MQRNRTIGRMDLRMCTVVFLSILYFNLPPATIALRRCVHCRSRGELGSCKDPFTMNSTQIDLERGVDMVPCVSGWCGKIIESQNLNNEYGTATQRLCFQRGPDDGEERCAYTTWNYRKVYMCLCLGDLCNGAINANISYSLLALILCITVRWIL
;
A
#
# COMPACT_ATOMS: atom_id res chain seq x y z
N MET A 1 24.91 -8.17 53.31
CA MET A 1 25.51 -8.12 51.96
C MET A 1 25.28 -9.47 51.30
N GLN A 2 24.25 -9.60 50.46
CA GLN A 2 24.20 -10.46 49.26
C GLN A 2 22.78 -10.45 48.69
N ARG A 3 22.69 -9.92 47.47
CA ARG A 3 21.48 -9.70 46.66
C ARG A 3 21.28 -10.94 45.79
N ASN A 4 20.30 -11.78 46.10
CA ASN A 4 19.92 -12.90 45.22
C ASN A 4 19.02 -12.36 44.09
N ARG A 5 19.63 -11.96 42.98
CA ARG A 5 18.96 -11.80 41.69
C ARG A 5 19.08 -13.12 40.94
N THR A 6 18.06 -13.97 40.99
CA THR A 6 17.86 -15.00 39.98
C THR A 6 17.34 -14.32 38.71
N ILE A 7 18.27 -13.76 37.94
CA ILE A 7 18.04 -13.42 36.53
C ILE A 7 17.91 -14.74 35.81
N GLY A 8 16.68 -15.08 35.39
CA GLY A 8 16.39 -16.26 34.60
C GLY A 8 17.14 -16.18 33.28
N ARG A 9 18.17 -17.00 33.13
CA ARG A 9 18.88 -17.19 31.86
C ARG A 9 17.87 -17.81 30.89
N MET A 10 17.36 -17.03 29.93
CA MET A 10 16.53 -17.57 28.85
C MET A 10 17.39 -18.55 28.05
N ASP A 11 17.07 -19.84 28.17
CA ASP A 11 17.76 -20.91 27.46
C ASP A 11 17.58 -20.75 25.95
N LEU A 12 18.64 -21.00 25.17
CA LEU A 12 18.66 -20.94 23.71
C LEU A 12 17.50 -21.73 23.06
N ARG A 13 17.05 -22.81 23.72
CA ARG A 13 15.91 -23.63 23.31
C ARG A 13 14.57 -22.90 23.45
N MET A 14 14.38 -22.10 24.50
CA MET A 14 13.20 -21.25 24.66
C MET A 14 13.14 -20.20 23.56
N CYS A 15 14.29 -19.59 23.21
CA CYS A 15 14.36 -18.64 22.10
C CYS A 15 14.01 -19.28 20.75
N THR A 16 14.47 -20.51 20.48
CA THR A 16 14.11 -21.21 19.23
C THR A 16 12.61 -21.52 19.14
N VAL A 17 11.97 -21.90 20.26
CA VAL A 17 10.53 -22.20 20.27
C VAL A 17 9.70 -20.94 20.07
N VAL A 18 10.08 -19.84 20.73
CA VAL A 18 9.43 -18.53 20.55
C VAL A 18 9.62 -18.01 19.12
N PHE A 19 10.80 -18.17 18.53
CA PHE A 19 11.05 -17.75 17.16
C PHE A 19 10.22 -18.57 16.15
N LEU A 20 10.15 -19.89 16.33
CA LEU A 20 9.35 -20.78 15.47
C LEU A 20 7.84 -20.54 15.62
N SER A 21 7.35 -20.24 16.82
CA SER A 21 5.94 -19.91 17.03
C SER A 21 5.59 -18.57 16.39
N ILE A 22 6.43 -17.54 16.53
CA ILE A 22 6.26 -16.26 15.84
C ILE A 22 6.26 -16.47 14.32
N LEU A 23 7.17 -17.26 13.78
CA LEU A 23 7.22 -17.56 12.35
C LEU A 23 5.92 -18.23 11.88
N TYR A 24 5.43 -19.22 12.63
CA TYR A 24 4.18 -19.92 12.35
C TYR A 24 2.95 -19.00 12.36
N PHE A 25 2.84 -18.11 13.36
CA PHE A 25 1.71 -17.16 13.46
C PHE A 25 1.75 -16.06 12.40
N ASN A 26 2.93 -15.72 11.86
CA ASN A 26 3.09 -14.73 10.80
C ASN A 26 3.10 -15.33 9.40
N LEU A 27 2.94 -16.65 9.23
CA LEU A 27 2.76 -17.23 7.90
C LEU A 27 1.40 -16.76 7.35
N PRO A 28 1.38 -15.93 6.28
CA PRO A 28 0.12 -15.58 5.65
C PRO A 28 -0.49 -16.86 5.05
N PRO A 29 -1.82 -17.05 5.14
CA PRO A 29 -2.47 -18.17 4.48
C PRO A 29 -2.14 -18.13 2.99
N ALA A 30 -1.87 -19.29 2.39
CA ALA A 30 -1.64 -19.43 0.96
C ALA A 30 -2.95 -19.22 0.19
N THR A 31 -3.46 -18.00 0.20
CA THR A 31 -4.52 -17.57 -0.69
C THR A 31 -3.88 -17.21 -2.02
N ILE A 32 -4.49 -17.63 -3.13
CA ILE A 32 -4.18 -17.05 -4.44
C ILE A 32 -4.55 -15.58 -4.31
N ALA A 33 -3.55 -14.72 -4.13
CA ALA A 33 -3.74 -13.27 -4.04
C ALA A 33 -4.20 -12.78 -5.42
N LEU A 34 -5.53 -12.71 -5.61
CA LEU A 34 -6.12 -12.15 -6.80
C LEU A 34 -5.79 -10.67 -6.81
N ARG A 35 -4.86 -10.25 -7.68
CA ARG A 35 -4.47 -8.85 -7.79
C ARG A 35 -5.62 -8.07 -8.41
N ARG A 36 -6.25 -7.19 -7.65
CA ARG A 36 -7.29 -6.29 -8.12
C ARG A 36 -6.78 -4.86 -8.08
N CYS A 37 -7.37 -4.00 -8.90
CA CYS A 37 -7.12 -2.57 -8.86
C CYS A 37 -8.44 -1.85 -8.62
N VAL A 38 -8.37 -0.69 -7.97
CA VAL A 38 -9.48 0.26 -7.98
C VAL A 38 -9.64 0.77 -9.40
N HIS A 39 -10.86 0.75 -9.91
CA HIS A 39 -11.23 1.28 -11.22
C HIS A 39 -12.32 2.33 -11.05
N CYS A 40 -11.98 3.59 -11.31
CA CYS A 40 -12.90 4.71 -11.14
C CYS A 40 -12.42 5.93 -11.91
N ARG A 41 -13.33 6.88 -12.14
CA ARG A 41 -12.98 8.21 -12.68
C ARG A 41 -13.95 9.27 -12.15
N SER A 42 -13.43 10.32 -11.53
CA SER A 42 -14.25 11.45 -11.07
C SER A 42 -13.49 12.77 -11.17
N ARG A 43 -14.20 13.89 -11.07
CA ARG A 43 -13.64 15.25 -11.06
C ARG A 43 -13.87 15.94 -9.73
N GLY A 44 -12.89 16.71 -9.28
CA GLY A 44 -12.98 17.54 -8.09
C GLY A 44 -13.10 16.77 -6.78
N GLU A 45 -13.26 17.53 -5.68
CA GLU A 45 -13.23 17.03 -4.30
C GLU A 45 -14.50 16.26 -3.88
N LEU A 46 -15.58 16.41 -4.63
CA LEU A 46 -16.86 15.72 -4.39
C LEU A 46 -16.92 14.34 -5.07
N GLY A 47 -15.96 14.03 -5.95
CA GLY A 47 -15.93 12.75 -6.65
C GLY A 47 -15.46 11.59 -5.79
N SER A 48 -16.14 10.44 -5.88
CA SER A 48 -15.78 9.20 -5.15
C SER A 48 -14.39 8.66 -5.50
N CYS A 49 -13.85 9.03 -6.67
CA CYS A 49 -12.50 8.68 -7.13
C CYS A 49 -11.47 9.78 -6.83
N LYS A 50 -11.70 10.69 -5.87
CA LYS A 50 -10.74 11.76 -5.53
C LYS A 50 -9.41 11.23 -4.99
N ASP A 51 -8.44 12.12 -4.84
CA ASP A 51 -7.17 11.86 -4.17
C ASP A 51 -6.95 12.91 -3.06
N PRO A 52 -6.66 12.53 -1.80
CA PRO A 52 -6.45 11.17 -1.32
C PRO A 52 -7.71 10.30 -1.39
N PHE A 53 -7.51 9.01 -1.64
CA PHE A 53 -8.60 8.03 -1.64
C PHE A 53 -8.98 7.69 -0.21
N THR A 54 -10.27 7.77 0.12
CA THR A 54 -10.76 7.65 1.51
C THR A 54 -11.50 6.35 1.80
N MET A 55 -11.72 5.50 0.79
CA MET A 55 -12.53 4.29 0.92
C MET A 55 -11.65 3.08 1.25
N ASN A 56 -12.10 2.28 2.22
CA ASN A 56 -11.51 0.99 2.52
C ASN A 56 -12.03 -0.10 1.55
N SER A 57 -11.35 -1.25 1.50
CA SER A 57 -11.71 -2.36 0.59
C SER A 57 -13.18 -2.78 0.66
N THR A 58 -13.78 -2.82 1.85
CA THR A 58 -15.20 -3.17 2.03
C THR A 58 -16.18 -2.07 1.62
N GLN A 59 -15.72 -0.81 1.60
CA GLN A 59 -16.55 0.34 1.23
C GLN A 59 -16.60 0.52 -0.28
N ILE A 60 -15.56 0.06 -0.99
CA ILE A 60 -15.50 0.18 -2.45
C ILE A 60 -16.70 -0.53 -3.10
N ASP A 61 -17.05 -1.74 -2.65
CA ASP A 61 -18.16 -2.52 -3.22
C ASP A 61 -19.55 -1.87 -3.03
N LEU A 62 -19.67 -0.92 -2.09
CA LEU A 62 -20.91 -0.23 -1.77
C LEU A 62 -21.02 1.14 -2.48
N GLU A 63 -19.89 1.70 -2.91
CA GLU A 63 -19.84 3.02 -3.51
C GLU A 63 -20.16 2.97 -5.01
N ARG A 64 -21.08 3.82 -5.46
CA ARG A 64 -21.38 3.91 -6.89
C ARG A 64 -20.25 4.62 -7.64
N GLY A 65 -19.82 4.00 -8.76
CA GLY A 65 -18.81 4.59 -9.63
C GLY A 65 -17.36 4.31 -9.20
N VAL A 66 -17.18 3.39 -8.24
CA VAL A 66 -15.88 2.85 -7.85
C VAL A 66 -15.96 1.34 -7.85
N ASP A 67 -15.16 0.68 -8.69
CA ASP A 67 -15.16 -0.77 -8.84
C ASP A 67 -13.83 -1.38 -8.41
N MET A 68 -13.84 -2.63 -7.94
CA MET A 68 -12.65 -3.47 -7.79
C MET A 68 -12.58 -4.46 -8.95
N VAL A 69 -11.63 -4.24 -9.86
CA VAL A 69 -11.49 -5.09 -11.06
C VAL A 69 -10.29 -6.03 -10.94
N PRO A 70 -10.40 -7.30 -11.36
CA PRO A 70 -9.26 -8.20 -11.43
C PRO A 70 -8.24 -7.70 -12.46
N CYS A 71 -6.95 -7.74 -12.12
CA CYS A 71 -5.87 -7.22 -12.93
C CYS A 71 -4.79 -8.29 -13.16
N VAL A 72 -4.76 -8.86 -14.36
CA VAL A 72 -3.87 -9.98 -14.72
C VAL A 72 -2.39 -9.61 -14.60
N SER A 73 -2.03 -8.38 -14.98
CA SER A 73 -0.65 -7.88 -14.85
C SER A 73 -0.25 -7.63 -13.39
N GLY A 74 -1.23 -7.37 -12.52
CA GLY A 74 -1.06 -6.87 -11.17
C GLY A 74 -0.68 -5.39 -11.06
N TRP A 75 -0.49 -4.71 -12.19
CA TRP A 75 -0.08 -3.31 -12.24
C TRP A 75 -1.31 -2.40 -12.21
N CYS A 76 -1.42 -1.61 -11.15
CA CYS A 76 -2.46 -0.61 -11.01
C CYS A 76 -1.91 0.78 -11.29
N GLY A 77 -2.79 1.67 -11.72
CA GLY A 77 -2.45 3.05 -12.03
C GLY A 77 -3.37 4.05 -11.37
N LYS A 78 -2.81 5.22 -11.09
CA LYS A 78 -3.51 6.45 -10.69
C LYS A 78 -3.06 7.57 -11.62
N ILE A 79 -4.01 8.26 -12.25
CA ILE A 79 -3.76 9.36 -13.18
C ILE A 79 -4.52 10.58 -12.67
N ILE A 80 -3.82 11.68 -12.46
CA ILE A 80 -4.38 12.97 -12.04
C ILE A 80 -4.12 13.97 -13.17
N GLU A 81 -5.18 14.52 -13.74
CA GLU A 81 -5.07 15.57 -14.76
C GLU A 81 -4.44 16.84 -14.16
N SER A 82 -3.47 17.44 -14.87
CA SER A 82 -2.91 18.73 -14.46
C SER A 82 -3.97 19.83 -14.52
N GLN A 83 -3.84 20.84 -13.65
CA GLN A 83 -4.70 22.02 -13.69
C GLN A 83 -4.52 22.75 -15.02
N ASN A 84 -5.62 23.00 -15.72
CA ASN A 84 -5.70 23.78 -16.95
C ASN A 84 -6.83 24.82 -16.82
N LEU A 85 -6.77 25.87 -17.63
CA LEU A 85 -7.81 26.93 -17.70
C LEU A 85 -9.23 26.37 -17.93
N ASN A 86 -9.33 25.17 -18.52
CA ASN A 86 -10.60 24.49 -18.80
C ASN A 86 -11.10 23.59 -17.65
N ASN A 87 -10.46 23.61 -16.48
CA ASN A 87 -10.83 22.78 -15.33
C ASN A 87 -11.72 23.52 -14.32
N GLU A 88 -12.77 24.20 -14.80
CA GLU A 88 -13.74 24.89 -13.94
C GLU A 88 -14.39 23.94 -12.91
N TYR A 89 -14.55 22.67 -13.28
CA TYR A 89 -15.11 21.60 -12.44
C TYR A 89 -14.05 20.78 -11.68
N GLY A 90 -12.81 21.26 -11.59
CA GLY A 90 -11.71 20.60 -10.89
C GLY A 90 -10.92 19.58 -11.74
N THR A 91 -9.84 19.06 -11.15
CA THR A 91 -8.97 18.05 -11.77
C THR A 91 -9.65 16.68 -11.79
N ALA A 92 -9.48 15.93 -12.88
CA ALA A 92 -9.97 14.56 -12.94
C ALA A 92 -8.92 13.60 -12.35
N THR A 93 -9.37 12.71 -11.48
CA THR A 93 -8.59 11.57 -11.00
C THR A 93 -9.18 10.30 -11.58
N GLN A 94 -8.32 9.44 -12.13
CA GLN A 94 -8.67 8.17 -12.70
C GLN A 94 -7.80 7.07 -12.09
N ARG A 95 -8.42 5.94 -11.75
CA ARG A 95 -7.75 4.71 -11.30
C ARG A 95 -8.11 3.58 -12.25
N LEU A 96 -7.13 2.75 -12.59
CA LEU A 96 -7.31 1.65 -13.55
C LEU A 96 -6.29 0.53 -13.36
N CYS A 97 -6.60 -0.64 -13.93
CA CYS A 97 -5.64 -1.72 -14.17
C CYS A 97 -4.88 -1.46 -15.48
N PHE A 98 -3.56 -1.53 -15.45
CA PHE A 98 -2.73 -1.45 -16.65
C PHE A 98 -2.49 -2.83 -17.24
N GLN A 99 -2.55 -2.97 -18.57
CA GLN A 99 -2.27 -4.24 -19.24
C GLN A 99 -0.81 -4.69 -19.08
N ARG A 100 0.11 -3.72 -18.97
CA ARG A 100 1.55 -3.95 -18.76
C ARG A 100 2.10 -2.92 -17.77
N GLY A 101 3.03 -3.36 -16.94
CA GLY A 101 3.82 -2.47 -16.09
C GLY A 101 4.89 -1.70 -16.87
N PRO A 102 5.67 -0.87 -16.17
CA PRO A 102 6.87 -0.23 -16.73
C PRO A 102 7.94 -1.28 -17.08
N ASP A 103 8.82 -0.93 -18.03
CA ASP A 103 9.82 -1.87 -18.57
C ASP A 103 10.86 -2.32 -17.55
N ASP A 104 11.17 -1.47 -16.57
CA ASP A 104 12.07 -1.76 -15.44
C ASP A 104 11.36 -2.40 -14.25
N GLY A 105 10.04 -2.52 -14.29
CA GLY A 105 9.24 -3.15 -13.24
C GLY A 105 9.24 -2.40 -11.90
N GLU A 106 9.61 -1.12 -11.87
CA GLU A 106 9.63 -0.32 -10.64
C GLU A 106 8.37 0.53 -10.44
N GLU A 107 7.92 0.63 -9.20
CA GLU A 107 6.83 1.55 -8.83
C GLU A 107 7.33 2.99 -8.81
N ARG A 108 6.56 3.90 -9.42
CA ARG A 108 6.93 5.33 -9.46
C ARG A 108 5.74 6.23 -9.73
N CYS A 109 5.85 7.46 -9.26
CA CYS A 109 5.00 8.57 -9.63
C CYS A 109 5.81 9.61 -10.40
N ALA A 110 5.29 10.07 -11.54
CA ALA A 110 5.95 11.10 -12.33
C ALA A 110 4.94 11.94 -13.12
N TYR A 111 5.30 13.19 -13.39
CA TYR A 111 4.60 14.00 -14.40
C TYR A 111 4.96 13.48 -15.78
N THR A 112 3.95 13.05 -16.53
CA THR A 112 4.12 12.49 -17.87
C THR A 112 3.04 12.99 -18.81
N THR A 113 3.11 12.57 -20.06
CA THR A 113 2.09 12.86 -21.08
C THR A 113 1.32 11.58 -21.38
N TRP A 114 0.02 11.58 -21.13
CA TRP A 114 -0.89 10.46 -21.42
C TRP A 114 -2.01 10.96 -22.33
N ASN A 115 -2.24 10.30 -23.47
CA ASN A 115 -3.22 10.71 -24.48
C ASN A 115 -3.15 12.21 -24.81
N TYR A 116 -1.93 12.72 -25.10
CA TYR A 116 -1.66 14.12 -25.42
C TYR A 116 -2.00 15.14 -24.32
N ARG A 117 -2.17 14.69 -23.07
CA ARG A 117 -2.42 15.55 -21.90
C ARG A 117 -1.31 15.40 -20.87
N LYS A 118 -0.93 16.51 -20.22
CA LYS A 118 -0.04 16.48 -19.06
C LYS A 118 -0.81 15.94 -17.86
N VAL A 119 -0.24 14.93 -17.22
CA VAL A 119 -0.83 14.23 -16.07
C VAL A 119 0.24 13.91 -15.05
N TYR A 120 -0.17 13.82 -13.79
CA TYR A 120 0.61 13.15 -12.77
C TYR A 120 0.16 11.68 -12.71
N MET A 121 1.06 10.76 -13.01
CA MET A 121 0.76 9.33 -13.07
C MET A 121 1.57 8.57 -12.03
N CYS A 122 0.93 7.69 -11.28
CA CYS A 122 1.55 6.72 -10.40
C CYS A 122 1.24 5.30 -10.87
N LEU A 123 2.24 4.43 -10.86
CA LEU A 123 2.15 3.00 -11.13
C LEU A 123 2.59 2.24 -9.88
N CYS A 124 1.82 1.23 -9.49
CA CYS A 124 2.11 0.35 -8.34
C CYS A 124 1.75 -1.10 -8.66
N LEU A 125 2.35 -2.05 -7.93
CA LEU A 125 2.17 -3.48 -8.12
C LEU A 125 1.60 -4.12 -6.85
N GLY A 126 0.34 -4.53 -6.86
CA GLY A 126 -0.28 -5.16 -5.70
C GLY A 126 -1.80 -5.11 -5.71
N ASP A 127 -2.43 -5.78 -4.73
CA ASP A 127 -3.88 -5.73 -4.56
C ASP A 127 -4.30 -4.35 -4.01
N LEU A 128 -5.17 -3.66 -4.75
CA LEU A 128 -5.76 -2.35 -4.43
C LEU A 128 -4.74 -1.23 -4.14
N CYS A 129 -3.48 -1.37 -4.57
CA CYS A 129 -2.39 -0.43 -4.25
C CYS A 129 -2.67 0.99 -4.75
N ASN A 130 -3.43 1.15 -5.85
CA ASN A 130 -3.76 2.46 -6.40
C ASN A 130 -4.87 3.21 -5.63
N GLY A 131 -5.52 2.54 -4.68
CA GLY A 131 -6.39 3.13 -3.67
C GLY A 131 -5.66 3.52 -2.38
N ALA A 132 -4.43 3.03 -2.15
CA ALA A 132 -3.72 3.36 -0.93
C ALA A 132 -3.21 4.81 -0.94
N ILE A 133 -3.21 5.41 0.24
CA ILE A 133 -2.38 6.56 0.54
C ILE A 133 -0.98 5.98 0.74
N ASN A 134 0.00 6.39 -0.06
CA ASN A 134 1.37 5.91 0.11
C ASN A 134 1.90 6.37 1.48
N ALA A 135 1.75 5.53 2.50
CA ALA A 135 2.38 5.75 3.79
C ALA A 135 3.86 5.38 3.63
N ASN A 136 4.73 6.39 3.57
CA ASN A 136 6.18 6.17 3.63
C ASN A 136 6.54 5.65 5.03
N ILE A 137 6.50 4.33 5.21
CA ILE A 137 6.95 3.69 6.44
C ILE A 137 8.48 3.74 6.46
N SER A 138 9.03 4.54 7.37
CA SER A 138 10.48 4.63 7.55
C SER A 138 11.00 3.35 8.22
N TYR A 139 11.73 2.53 7.45
CA TYR A 139 12.38 1.32 7.95
C TYR A 139 13.34 1.59 9.11
N SER A 140 13.93 2.79 9.19
CA SER A 140 14.78 3.21 10.30
C SER A 140 14.02 3.32 11.62
N LEU A 141 12.77 3.81 11.60
CA LEU A 141 11.92 3.88 12.80
C LEU A 141 11.48 2.48 13.25
N LEU A 142 11.14 1.60 12.31
CA LEU A 142 10.82 0.20 12.62
C LEU A 142 12.02 -0.52 13.23
N ALA A 143 13.22 -0.34 12.67
CA ALA A 143 14.45 -0.91 13.22
C ALA A 143 14.73 -0.39 14.63
N LEU A 144 14.50 0.90 14.90
CA LEU A 144 14.72 1.49 16.21
C LEU A 144 13.74 0.97 17.26
N ILE A 145 12.45 0.82 16.90
CA ILE A 145 11.42 0.21 17.76
C ILE A 145 11.77 -1.25 18.06
N LEU A 146 12.22 -2.01 17.06
CA LEU A 146 12.67 -3.39 17.24
C LEU A 146 13.88 -3.47 18.18
N CYS A 147 14.87 -2.60 18.02
CA CYS A 147 16.04 -2.56 18.90
C CYS A 147 15.68 -2.22 20.35
N ILE A 148 14.74 -1.30 20.58
CA ILE A 148 14.28 -0.95 21.93
C ILE A 148 13.56 -2.14 22.56
N THR A 149 12.62 -2.77 21.84
CA THR A 149 11.85 -3.91 22.37
C THR A 149 12.75 -5.12 22.68
N VAL A 150 13.71 -5.44 21.82
CA VAL A 150 14.71 -6.50 22.06
C VAL A 150 15.55 -6.19 23.31
N ARG A 151 15.95 -4.94 23.51
CA ARG A 151 16.73 -4.51 24.70
C ARG A 151 15.90 -4.46 26.00
N TRP A 152 14.57 -4.38 25.91
CA TRP A 152 13.68 -4.48 27.06
C TRP A 152 13.40 -5.93 27.46
N ILE A 153 13.53 -6.87 26.51
CA ILE A 153 13.24 -8.29 26.70
C ILE A 153 14.51 -9.08 27.11
N LEU A 154 15.70 -8.67 26.64
CA LEU A 154 17.02 -9.19 27.03
C LEU A 154 17.56 -8.52 28.31
#